data_AF-A0A8T3N8H0-F1
#
_entry.id   AF-A0A8T3N8H0-F1
#
_cell.length_a   1.000
_cell.length_b   1.000
_cell.length_c   1.000
_cell.angle_alpha   90.00
_cell.angle_beta   90.00
_cell.angle_gamma   90.00
#
_symmetry.space_group_name_H-M   'P 1'
#
loop_
_entity.id
_entity.type
_entity.pdbx_description
1 polymer ?
#
loop_
_entity_poly.entity_id
_entity_poly.type
_entity_poly.pdbx_seq_one_letter_code
_entity_poly.pdbx_strand_id
1 'polypeptide(L)'
;MTNKMFQARLGAICYLIWGLLHLKAAQVVYVLGAGMVQGRLYQDAWNLLCFAVTAMALSLTLNWRNHVWGYWINLGVISVADLGFIFFVLVPGYIDLIPGILGPVFWILGWLLTSLAYPR
;
A
#
# COMPACT_ATOMS: atom_id res chain seq x y z
N MET A 1 14.16 -0.30 23.41
CA MET A 1 13.43 0.40 22.32
C MET A 1 12.29 1.16 22.98
N THR A 2 12.10 2.45 22.67
CA THR A 2 10.88 3.15 23.12
C THR A 2 9.66 2.49 22.49
N ASN A 3 8.52 2.41 23.19
CA ASN A 3 7.29 1.81 22.65
C ASN A 3 6.90 2.41 21.29
N LYS A 4 7.15 3.72 21.08
CA LYS A 4 6.92 4.40 19.81
C LYS A 4 7.80 3.88 18.67
N MET A 5 9.10 3.69 18.91
CA MET A 5 10.00 3.17 17.86
C MET A 5 9.63 1.74 17.46
N PHE A 6 9.21 0.93 18.44
CA PHE A 6 8.71 -0.42 18.18
C PHE A 6 7.44 -0.39 17.33
N GLN A 7 6.45 0.43 17.69
CA GLN A 7 5.21 0.63 16.92
C GLN A 7 5.48 1.13 15.50
N ALA A 8 6.39 2.10 15.33
CA ALA A 8 6.78 2.63 14.03
C ALA A 8 7.36 1.55 13.11
N ARG A 9 8.22 0.67 13.65
CA ARG A 9 8.81 -0.45 12.89
C ARG A 9 7.78 -1.52 12.55
N LEU A 10 6.85 -1.84 13.45
CA LEU A 10 5.74 -2.73 13.13
C LEU A 10 4.86 -2.14 12.01
N GLY A 11 4.55 -0.84 12.08
CA GLY A 11 3.81 -0.15 11.02
C GLY A 11 4.56 -0.14 9.69
N ALA A 12 5.88 0.06 9.72
CA ALA A 12 6.74 -0.06 8.53
C ALA A 12 6.72 -1.48 7.94
N ILE A 13 6.70 -2.52 8.77
CA ILE A 13 6.55 -3.92 8.32
C ILE A 13 5.19 -4.12 7.64
N CYS A 14 4.10 -3.60 8.21
CA CYS A 14 2.78 -3.67 7.58
C CYS A 14 2.79 -3.02 6.20
N TYR A 15 3.37 -1.83 6.05
CA TYR A 15 3.50 -1.17 4.75
C TYR A 15 4.42 -1.90 3.78
N LEU A 16 5.46 -2.58 4.26
CA LEU A 16 6.30 -3.45 3.41
C LEU A 16 5.49 -4.64 2.87
N ILE A 17 4.71 -5.29 3.73
CA ILE A 17 3.83 -6.40 3.30
C ILE A 17 2.79 -5.89 2.31
N TRP A 18 2.18 -4.73 2.57
CA TRP A 18 1.28 -4.05 1.63
C TRP A 18 1.96 -3.85 0.26
N GLY A 19 3.19 -3.34 0.24
CA GLY A 19 3.95 -3.14 -1.00
C GLY A 19 4.20 -4.44 -1.76
N LEU A 20 4.59 -5.52 -1.07
CA LEU A 20 4.81 -6.83 -1.69
C LEU A 20 3.53 -7.40 -2.33
N LEU A 21 2.38 -7.25 -1.66
CA LEU A 21 1.08 -7.62 -2.22
C LEU A 21 0.77 -6.81 -3.50
N HIS A 22 1.13 -5.54 -3.52
CA HIS A 22 0.87 -4.65 -4.67
C HIS A 22 1.85 -4.86 -5.83
N LEU A 23 3.07 -5.33 -5.59
CA LEU A 23 3.93 -5.83 -6.67
C LEU A 23 3.27 -7.03 -7.37
N LYS A 24 2.65 -7.94 -6.60
CA LYS A 24 1.89 -9.05 -7.17
C LYS A 24 0.65 -8.57 -7.92
N ALA A 25 -0.10 -7.62 -7.35
CA ALA A 25 -1.28 -7.05 -8.00
C ALA A 25 -0.91 -6.39 -9.34
N ALA A 26 0.17 -5.61 -9.39
CA ALA A 26 0.68 -5.01 -10.63
C ALA A 26 0.96 -6.06 -11.70
N GLN A 27 1.61 -7.18 -11.33
CA GLN A 27 1.85 -8.29 -12.25
C GLN A 27 0.54 -8.92 -12.75
N VAL A 28 -0.45 -9.10 -11.88
CA VAL A 28 -1.74 -9.70 -12.24
C VAL A 28 -2.50 -8.80 -13.20
N VAL A 29 -2.58 -7.50 -12.93
CA VAL A 29 -3.27 -6.54 -13.81
C VAL A 29 -2.61 -6.47 -15.19
N TYR A 30 -1.27 -6.54 -15.23
CA TYR A 30 -0.51 -6.47 -16.48
C TYR A 30 -0.93 -7.54 -17.49
N VAL A 31 -1.33 -8.76 -17.07
CA VAL A 31 -1.59 -9.86 -18.02
C VAL A 31 -3.02 -9.92 -18.58
N LEU A 32 -3.90 -8.96 -18.27
CA LEU A 32 -5.35 -9.09 -18.49
C LEU A 32 -5.93 -8.57 -19.83
N GLY A 33 -5.17 -7.89 -20.70
CA GLY A 33 -5.78 -7.04 -21.75
C GLY A 33 -5.50 -7.38 -23.23
N ALA A 34 -6.38 -6.86 -24.11
CA ALA A 34 -6.16 -6.65 -25.55
C ALA A 34 -6.62 -5.25 -26.00
N GLY A 35 -5.94 -4.61 -26.96
CA GLY A 35 -6.33 -3.32 -27.55
C GLY A 35 -6.22 -2.12 -26.58
N MET A 36 -7.11 -1.12 -26.67
CA MET A 36 -7.08 0.06 -25.79
C MET A 36 -7.26 -0.28 -24.30
N VAL A 37 -7.99 -1.37 -24.01
CA VAL A 37 -8.14 -1.89 -22.64
C VAL A 37 -6.79 -2.36 -22.10
N GLN A 38 -5.97 -3.03 -22.92
CA GLN A 38 -4.61 -3.42 -22.55
C GLN A 38 -3.75 -2.22 -22.17
N GLY A 39 -3.80 -1.14 -22.94
CA GLY A 39 -3.06 0.09 -22.63
C GLY A 39 -3.43 0.68 -21.26
N ARG A 40 -4.72 0.66 -20.90
CA ARG A 40 -5.19 1.11 -19.58
C ARG A 40 -4.76 0.17 -18.45
N LEU A 41 -4.80 -1.13 -18.67
CA LEU A 41 -4.33 -2.12 -17.70
C LEU A 41 -2.81 -2.02 -17.48
N TYR A 42 -2.03 -1.77 -18.53
CA TYR A 42 -0.59 -1.51 -18.39
C TYR A 42 -0.32 -0.23 -17.61
N GLN A 43 -1.09 0.83 -17.86
CA GLN A 43 -0.98 2.07 -17.10
C GLN A 43 -1.34 1.85 -15.62
N ASP A 44 -2.40 1.08 -15.34
CA ASP A 44 -2.80 0.73 -13.98
C ASP A 44 -1.74 -0.12 -13.27
N ALA A 45 -1.24 -1.16 -13.92
CA ALA A 45 -0.14 -1.99 -13.41
C ALA A 45 1.12 -1.16 -13.13
N TRP A 46 1.46 -0.22 -14.01
CA TRP A 46 2.57 0.72 -13.81
C TRP A 46 2.35 1.60 -12.57
N ASN A 47 1.16 2.17 -12.41
CA ASN A 47 0.82 3.00 -11.25
C ASN A 47 0.89 2.19 -9.95
N LEU A 48 0.34 0.97 -9.93
CA LEU A 48 0.40 0.05 -8.80
C LEU A 48 1.85 -0.28 -8.42
N LEU A 49 2.71 -0.55 -9.42
CA LEU A 49 4.13 -0.76 -9.20
C LEU A 49 4.79 0.47 -8.57
N CYS A 50 4.53 1.68 -9.09
CA CYS A 50 5.05 2.92 -8.52
C CYS A 50 4.60 3.11 -7.07
N PHE A 51 3.31 2.92 -6.76
CA PHE A 51 2.79 3.01 -5.39
C PHE A 51 3.46 1.99 -4.45
N ALA A 52 3.59 0.73 -4.90
CA ALA A 52 4.25 -0.32 -4.13
C ALA A 52 5.71 0.03 -3.81
N VAL A 53 6.49 0.42 -4.83
CA VAL A 53 7.91 0.77 -4.66
C VAL A 53 8.07 1.99 -3.77
N THR A 54 7.26 3.04 -3.96
CA THR A 54 7.29 4.24 -3.11
C THR A 54 6.96 3.89 -1.66
N ALA A 55 5.88 3.14 -1.41
CA ALA A 55 5.49 2.73 -0.06
C ALA A 55 6.60 1.92 0.62
N MET A 56 7.23 0.98 -0.10
CA MET A 56 8.34 0.18 0.43
C MET A 56 9.57 1.02 0.73
N ALA A 57 9.96 1.92 -0.18
CA ALA A 57 11.12 2.78 -0.01
C ALA A 57 10.97 3.69 1.22
N LEU A 58 9.80 4.33 1.38
CA LEU A 58 9.49 5.17 2.54
C LEU A 58 9.43 4.34 3.83
N SER A 59 8.87 3.14 3.76
CA SER A 59 8.81 2.23 4.91
C SER A 59 10.18 1.87 5.45
N LEU A 60 11.12 1.52 4.55
CA LEU A 60 12.49 1.14 4.89
C LEU A 60 13.37 2.33 5.32
N THR A 61 13.07 3.54 4.86
CA THR A 61 13.91 4.72 5.09
C THR A 61 13.37 5.66 6.17
N LEU A 62 12.11 6.07 6.07
CA LEU A 62 11.50 7.10 6.92
C LEU A 62 10.66 6.48 8.05
N ASN A 63 9.72 5.59 7.74
CA ASN A 63 8.87 4.99 8.78
C ASN A 63 9.69 4.13 9.75
N TRP A 64 10.70 3.39 9.25
CA TRP A 64 11.61 2.61 10.09
C TRP A 64 12.37 3.44 11.14
N ARG A 65 12.61 4.71 10.83
CA ARG A 65 13.28 5.69 11.70
C ARG A 65 12.28 6.58 12.46
N ASN A 66 10.99 6.29 12.34
CA ASN A 66 9.88 7.08 12.88
C ASN A 66 9.94 8.57 12.47
N HIS A 67 10.21 8.85 11.19
CA HIS A 67 10.26 10.21 10.66
C HIS A 67 8.87 10.71 10.26
N VAL A 68 8.52 11.97 10.58
CA VAL A 68 7.17 12.54 10.35
C VAL A 68 6.75 12.53 8.87
N TRP A 69 7.66 12.81 7.95
CA TRP A 69 7.40 12.67 6.51
C TRP A 69 7.06 11.23 6.08
N GLY A 70 7.65 10.22 6.71
CA GLY A 70 7.27 8.82 6.45
C GLY A 70 5.82 8.54 6.80
N TYR A 71 5.31 9.13 7.88
CA TYR A 71 3.91 9.02 8.27
C TYR A 71 2.98 9.63 7.21
N TRP A 72 3.17 10.91 6.87
CA TRP A 72 2.25 11.61 5.97
C TRP A 72 2.31 11.11 4.53
N ILE A 73 3.50 10.81 4.01
CA ILE A 73 3.64 10.38 2.62
C ILE A 73 3.07 8.97 2.44
N ASN A 74 3.39 8.01 3.32
CA ASN A 74 2.79 6.66 3.20
C ASN A 74 1.29 6.68 3.45
N LEU A 75 0.80 7.49 4.39
CA LEU A 75 -0.64 7.65 4.58
C LEU A 75 -1.29 8.12 3.27
N GLY A 76 -0.77 9.17 2.63
CA GLY A 76 -1.32 9.67 1.37
C GLY A 76 -1.24 8.65 0.23
N VAL A 77 -0.04 8.15 -0.05
CA VAL A 77 0.24 7.22 -1.17
C VAL A 77 -0.62 5.97 -1.09
N ILE A 78 -0.63 5.30 0.08
CA ILE A 78 -1.33 4.04 0.25
C ILE A 78 -2.85 4.27 0.27
N SER A 79 -3.33 5.35 0.89
CA SER A 79 -4.77 5.65 0.89
C SER A 79 -5.30 5.89 -0.52
N VAL A 80 -4.56 6.59 -1.37
CA VAL A 80 -4.99 6.83 -2.76
C VAL A 80 -5.11 5.51 -3.53
N ALA A 81 -4.13 4.61 -3.38
CA ALA A 81 -4.16 3.30 -4.02
C ALA A 81 -5.34 2.43 -3.53
N ASP A 82 -5.45 2.26 -2.20
CA ASP A 82 -6.45 1.37 -1.62
C ASP A 82 -7.87 1.92 -1.77
N LEU A 83 -8.10 3.24 -1.64
CA LEU A 83 -9.44 3.80 -1.84
C LEU A 83 -9.90 3.62 -3.29
N GLY A 84 -9.03 3.85 -4.27
CA GLY A 84 -9.34 3.59 -5.68
C GLY A 84 -9.71 2.12 -5.91
N PHE A 85 -8.88 1.21 -5.39
CA PHE A 85 -9.15 -0.22 -5.46
C PHE A 85 -10.45 -0.64 -4.76
N ILE A 86 -10.71 -0.12 -3.55
CA ILE A 86 -11.91 -0.45 -2.78
C ILE A 86 -13.16 -0.03 -3.56
N PHE A 87 -13.24 1.21 -4.04
CA PHE A 87 -14.43 1.72 -4.71
C PHE A 87 -14.67 1.12 -6.08
N PHE A 88 -13.60 0.87 -6.85
CA PHE A 88 -13.75 0.45 -8.25
C PHE A 88 -13.54 -1.04 -8.50
N VAL A 89 -12.97 -1.78 -7.54
CA VAL A 89 -12.66 -3.22 -7.70
C VAL A 89 -13.32 -4.07 -6.62
N LEU A 90 -13.04 -3.78 -5.34
CA LEU A 90 -13.46 -4.66 -4.24
C LEU A 90 -14.96 -4.56 -3.93
N VAL A 91 -15.49 -3.35 -3.74
CA VAL A 91 -16.93 -3.12 -3.43
C VAL A 91 -17.84 -3.61 -4.56
N PRO A 92 -17.52 -3.39 -5.85
CA PRO A 92 -18.29 -3.96 -6.95
C PRO A 92 -18.24 -5.49 -7.05
N GLY A 93 -17.29 -6.15 -6.35
CA GLY A 93 -17.17 -7.62 -6.35
C GLY A 93 -16.46 -8.19 -7.57
N TYR A 94 -15.53 -7.46 -8.19
CA TYR A 94 -14.76 -7.97 -9.34
C TYR A 94 -13.67 -8.97 -8.97
N ILE A 95 -13.38 -9.12 -7.68
CA ILE A 95 -12.44 -10.11 -7.13
C ILE A 95 -13.02 -10.72 -5.86
N ASP A 96 -12.51 -11.89 -5.48
CA ASP A 96 -12.85 -12.52 -4.20
C ASP A 96 -12.37 -11.66 -3.01
N LEU A 97 -13.18 -11.65 -1.94
CA LEU A 97 -12.90 -10.88 -0.72
C LEU A 97 -11.53 -11.23 -0.13
N ILE A 98 -11.16 -12.51 -0.14
CA ILE A 98 -9.80 -12.98 0.18
C ILE A 98 -9.27 -13.59 -1.12
N PRO A 99 -8.14 -13.09 -1.66
CA PRO A 99 -7.14 -12.23 -1.01
C PRO A 99 -7.39 -10.72 -1.09
N GLY A 100 -8.48 -10.25 -1.72
CA GLY A 100 -8.69 -8.82 -2.03
C GLY A 100 -8.57 -7.84 -0.85
N ILE A 101 -8.97 -8.23 0.35
CA ILE A 101 -8.95 -7.37 1.54
C ILE A 101 -7.57 -7.24 2.20
N LEU A 102 -6.59 -8.07 1.82
CA LEU A 102 -5.28 -8.10 2.49
C LEU A 102 -4.52 -6.77 2.38
N GLY A 103 -4.56 -6.12 1.22
CA GLY A 103 -4.01 -4.77 1.04
C GLY A 103 -4.60 -3.78 2.06
N PRO A 104 -5.92 -3.51 1.99
CA PRO A 104 -6.60 -2.63 2.94
C PRO A 104 -6.34 -2.94 4.41
N VAL A 105 -6.26 -4.21 4.79
CA VAL A 105 -5.93 -4.61 6.18
C VAL A 105 -4.53 -4.14 6.57
N PHE A 106 -3.50 -4.43 5.75
CA PHE A 106 -2.13 -4.00 6.06
C PHE A 106 -1.94 -2.49 6.00
N TRP A 107 -2.70 -1.78 5.15
CA TRP A 107 -2.75 -0.33 5.14
C TRP A 107 -3.27 0.22 6.47
N ILE A 108 -4.46 -0.22 6.91
CA ILE A 108 -5.08 0.26 8.15
C ILE A 108 -4.22 -0.09 9.36
N LEU A 109 -3.67 -1.32 9.43
CA LEU A 109 -2.76 -1.70 10.52
C LEU A 109 -1.50 -0.84 10.54
N GLY A 110 -0.88 -0.62 9.38
CA GLY A 110 0.30 0.24 9.26
C GLY A 110 0.02 1.68 9.68
N TRP A 111 -1.12 2.22 9.28
CA TRP A 111 -1.55 3.57 9.66
C TRP A 111 -1.84 3.69 11.15
N LEU A 112 -2.58 2.75 11.74
CA LEU A 112 -2.85 2.77 13.18
C LEU A 112 -1.55 2.70 14.00
N LEU A 113 -0.64 1.79 13.66
CA LEU A 113 0.63 1.63 14.35
C LEU A 113 1.52 2.88 14.24
N THR A 114 1.61 3.48 13.05
CA THR A 114 2.40 4.70 12.86
C THR A 114 1.72 5.94 13.47
N SER A 115 0.39 5.97 13.58
CA SER A 115 -0.35 7.01 14.32
C SER A 115 -0.09 6.94 15.83
N LEU A 116 -0.08 5.73 16.41
CA LEU A 116 0.31 5.53 17.81
C LEU A 116 1.76 5.94 18.07
N ALA A 117 2.62 5.75 17.07
CA ALA A 117 4.03 6.14 17.11
C ALA A 117 4.30 7.61 16.76
N TYR A 118 3.26 8.42 16.48
CA TYR A 118 3.41 9.74 15.85
C TYR A 118 4.52 10.58 16.52
N PRO A 119 5.51 11.06 15.73
CA PRO A 119 6.57 11.92 16.23
C PRO A 119 5.96 13.23 16.72
N ARG A 120 6.09 13.52 18.02
CA ARG A 120 5.69 14.79 18.60
C ARG A 120 6.89 15.71 18.65
#